data_AF-A0A1W1WEH9-F1
#
_entry.id   AF-A0A1W1WEH9-F1
#
_cell.length_a   1.000
_cell.length_b   1.000
_cell.length_c   1.000
_cell.angle_alpha   90.00
_cell.angle_beta   90.00
_cell.angle_gamma   90.00
#
_symmetry.space_group_name_H-M   'P 1'
#
loop_
_entity.id
_entity.type
_entity.pdbx_description
1 polymer ?
#
loop_
_entity_poly.entity_id
_entity_poly.type
_entity_poly.pdbx_seq_one_letter_code
_entity_poly.pdbx_strand_id
1 'polypeptide(L)'
;MTNLEQFLQEAKCLLVDDQETNLDLLSRILKRRGYCHIYQTQDPTRVVPMVKTLAPDIILLDLHMPEMDGFEVMAALRPVIPPTTFLPILVLTADMRSESKQRALAEGARDFLVKPFDPIEVALRVKNLLETRMLYLDLSAQNAVLEQKVRERTKELEAAKQEILRLLTRW
;
A
#
# COMPACT_ATOMS: atom_id res chain seq x y z
N MET A 1 -13.97 18.81 5.34
CA MET A 1 -13.56 17.46 4.89
C MET A 1 -12.92 16.76 6.06
N THR A 2 -13.24 15.49 6.28
CA THR A 2 -12.57 14.68 7.30
C THR A 2 -11.12 14.37 6.88
N ASN A 3 -10.23 14.05 7.83
CA ASN A 3 -8.85 13.62 7.52
C ASN A 3 -8.83 12.47 6.50
N LEU A 4 -9.80 11.55 6.65
CA LEU A 4 -9.99 10.45 5.73
C LEU A 4 -10.37 10.91 4.32
N GLU A 5 -11.34 11.82 4.17
CA GLU A 5 -11.74 12.32 2.84
C GLU A 5 -10.57 12.99 2.11
N GLN A 6 -9.75 13.76 2.84
CA GLN A 6 -8.57 14.39 2.27
C GLN A 6 -7.51 13.36 1.86
N PHE A 7 -7.26 12.36 2.71
CA PHE A 7 -6.35 11.26 2.37
C PHE A 7 -6.82 10.51 1.13
N LEU A 8 -8.11 10.17 1.04
CA LEU A 8 -8.68 9.47 -0.11
C LEU A 8 -8.54 10.29 -1.40
N GLN A 9 -8.72 11.61 -1.35
CA GLN A 9 -8.56 12.47 -2.51
C GLN A 9 -7.11 12.49 -3.02
N GLU A 10 -6.14 12.56 -2.09
CA GLU A 10 -4.70 12.61 -2.39
C GLU A 10 -4.05 11.23 -2.58
N ALA A 11 -4.80 10.14 -2.35
CA ALA A 11 -4.29 8.78 -2.49
C ALA A 11 -3.86 8.49 -3.93
N LYS A 12 -2.67 7.90 -4.08
CA LYS A 12 -2.12 7.50 -5.37
C LYS A 12 -2.57 6.07 -5.71
N CYS A 13 -3.43 5.94 -6.71
CA CYS A 13 -3.90 4.64 -7.19
C CYS A 13 -3.11 4.23 -8.44
N LEU A 14 -2.49 3.05 -8.41
CA LEU A 14 -1.86 2.44 -9.59
C LEU A 14 -2.77 1.35 -10.17
N LEU A 15 -3.20 1.52 -11.41
CA LEU A 15 -4.02 0.57 -12.16
C LEU A 15 -3.14 -0.20 -13.15
N VAL A 16 -3.25 -1.53 -13.14
CA VAL A 16 -2.47 -2.44 -13.98
C VAL A 16 -3.41 -3.47 -14.60
N ASP A 17 -3.57 -3.41 -15.92
CA ASP A 17 -4.41 -4.30 -16.73
C ASP A 17 -3.95 -4.14 -18.19
N ASP A 18 -3.85 -5.24 -18.95
CA ASP A 18 -3.40 -5.21 -20.35
C ASP A 18 -4.43 -4.55 -21.28
N GLN A 19 -5.70 -4.47 -20.86
CA GLN A 19 -6.78 -3.88 -21.63
C GLN A 19 -7.02 -2.42 -21.23
N GLU A 20 -6.76 -1.50 -22.16
CA GLU A 20 -7.00 -0.06 -21.99
C GLU A 20 -8.44 0.25 -21.54
N THR A 21 -9.42 -0.48 -22.06
CA THR A 21 -10.83 -0.35 -21.67
C THR A 21 -11.07 -0.58 -20.17
N ASN A 22 -10.38 -1.54 -19.55
CA ASN A 22 -10.49 -1.82 -18.12
C ASN A 22 -9.88 -0.69 -17.30
N LEU A 23 -8.69 -0.23 -17.71
CA LEU A 23 -7.99 0.89 -17.08
C LEU A 23 -8.84 2.17 -17.12
N ASP A 24 -9.46 2.46 -18.25
CA ASP A 24 -10.34 3.61 -18.45
C ASP A 24 -11.60 3.54 -17.60
N LEU A 25 -12.25 2.37 -17.55
CA LEU A 25 -13.43 2.14 -16.74
C LEU A 25 -13.12 2.37 -15.25
N LEU A 26 -12.07 1.73 -14.74
CA LEU A 26 -11.63 1.86 -13.34
C LEU A 26 -11.25 3.30 -13.01
N SER A 27 -10.50 3.96 -13.88
CA SER A 27 -10.13 5.38 -13.73
C SER A 27 -11.35 6.28 -13.65
N ARG A 28 -12.37 6.07 -14.50
CA ARG A 28 -13.64 6.82 -14.44
C ARG A 28 -14.44 6.53 -13.17
N ILE A 29 -14.42 5.30 -12.66
CA ILE A 29 -15.08 4.95 -11.40
C ILE A 29 -14.41 5.70 -10.25
N LEU A 30 -13.08 5.67 -10.15
CA LEU A 30 -12.33 6.33 -9.10
C LEU A 30 -12.43 7.87 -9.21
N LYS A 31 -12.27 8.47 -10.39
CA LYS A 31 -12.43 9.93 -10.55
C LYS A 31 -13.79 10.42 -10.08
N ARG A 32 -14.87 9.68 -10.37
CA ARG A 32 -16.23 10.01 -9.90
C ARG A 32 -16.39 9.94 -8.37
N ARG A 33 -15.49 9.26 -7.67
CA ARG A 33 -15.43 9.20 -6.21
C ARG A 33 -14.48 10.24 -5.60
N GLY A 34 -13.84 11.08 -6.41
CA GLY A 34 -12.98 12.17 -5.95
C GLY A 34 -11.49 11.84 -5.86
N TYR A 35 -11.04 10.66 -6.28
CA TYR A 35 -9.61 10.33 -6.34
C TYR A 35 -8.91 11.19 -7.41
N CYS A 36 -7.87 11.92 -7.03
CA CYS A 36 -7.18 12.86 -7.93
C CYS A 36 -5.97 12.23 -8.63
N HIS A 37 -5.28 11.27 -8.00
CA HIS A 37 -4.00 10.73 -8.49
C HIS A 37 -4.13 9.29 -8.96
N ILE A 38 -4.47 9.11 -10.24
CA ILE A 38 -4.64 7.80 -10.85
C ILE A 38 -3.56 7.61 -11.91
N TYR A 39 -2.77 6.55 -11.75
CA TYR A 39 -1.73 6.13 -12.67
C TYR A 39 -2.14 4.81 -13.30
N GLN A 40 -1.79 4.62 -14.57
CA GLN A 40 -2.19 3.45 -15.35
C GLN A 40 -0.95 2.88 -16.05
N THR A 41 -0.89 1.56 -16.20
CA THR A 41 0.05 0.87 -17.09
C THR A 41 -0.59 -0.39 -17.64
N GLN A 42 -0.36 -0.66 -18.93
CA GLN A 42 -0.68 -1.94 -19.57
C GLN A 42 0.52 -2.90 -19.53
N ASP A 43 1.70 -2.38 -19.21
CA ASP A 43 2.94 -3.15 -19.16
C ASP A 43 3.22 -3.59 -17.71
N PRO A 44 3.17 -4.90 -17.43
CA PRO A 44 3.38 -5.43 -16.09
C PRO A 44 4.84 -5.28 -15.62
N THR A 45 5.81 -5.17 -16.55
CA THR A 45 7.23 -4.97 -16.21
C THR A 45 7.52 -3.59 -15.61
N ARG A 46 6.65 -2.60 -15.91
CA ARG A 46 6.77 -1.23 -15.39
C ARG A 46 6.26 -1.08 -13.96
N VAL A 47 5.54 -2.06 -13.43
CA VAL A 47 4.89 -1.96 -12.11
C VAL A 47 5.92 -1.75 -11.00
N VAL A 48 6.99 -2.56 -10.96
CA VAL A 48 8.03 -2.43 -9.93
C VAL A 48 8.74 -1.05 -9.99
N PRO A 49 9.24 -0.59 -11.16
CA PRO A 49 9.78 0.77 -11.28
C PRO A 49 8.81 1.87 -10.85
N MET A 50 7.53 1.75 -11.22
CA MET A 50 6.48 2.70 -10.85
C MET A 50 6.23 2.71 -9.35
N VAL A 51 6.17 1.54 -8.70
CA VAL A 51 6.00 1.46 -7.23
C VAL A 51 7.15 2.15 -6.50
N LYS A 52 8.40 1.94 -6.95
CA LYS A 52 9.57 2.60 -6.35
C LYS A 52 9.57 4.12 -6.51
N THR A 53 9.05 4.61 -7.63
CA THR A 53 9.10 6.05 -7.97
C THR A 53 7.88 6.81 -7.46
N LEU A 54 6.69 6.24 -7.64
CA LEU A 54 5.42 6.89 -7.32
C LEU A 54 5.05 6.72 -5.84
N ALA A 55 5.48 5.62 -5.22
CA ALA A 55 5.04 5.16 -3.90
C ALA A 55 3.51 5.18 -3.78
N PRO A 56 2.78 4.31 -4.54
CA PRO A 56 1.33 4.30 -4.53
C PRO A 56 0.76 3.88 -3.17
N ASP A 57 -0.48 4.29 -2.90
CA ASP A 57 -1.23 3.91 -1.70
C ASP A 57 -2.07 2.65 -1.90
N ILE A 58 -2.38 2.34 -3.17
CA ILE A 58 -3.08 1.11 -3.56
C ILE A 58 -2.68 0.72 -4.99
N ILE A 59 -2.60 -0.59 -5.24
CA ILE A 59 -2.40 -1.18 -6.57
C ILE A 59 -3.64 -1.99 -6.93
N LEU A 60 -4.25 -1.74 -8.08
CA LEU A 60 -5.27 -2.57 -8.69
C LEU A 60 -4.59 -3.37 -9.81
N LEU A 61 -4.53 -4.68 -9.66
CA LEU A 61 -3.69 -5.55 -10.50
C LEU A 61 -4.52 -6.67 -11.12
N ASP A 62 -4.57 -6.72 -12.43
CA ASP A 62 -5.11 -7.87 -13.14
C ASP A 62 -4.17 -9.08 -13.04
N LEU A 63 -4.76 -10.28 -12.92
CA LEU A 63 -3.98 -11.53 -12.95
C LEU A 63 -3.72 -12.03 -14.37
N HIS A 64 -4.61 -11.73 -15.31
CA HIS A 64 -4.63 -12.37 -16.61
C HIS A 64 -4.08 -11.43 -17.69
N MET A 65 -2.77 -11.18 -17.63
CA MET A 65 -2.06 -10.39 -18.63
C MET A 65 -1.19 -11.30 -19.52
N PRO A 66 -1.04 -10.97 -20.82
CA PRO A 66 -0.08 -11.62 -21.69
C PRO A 66 1.36 -11.32 -21.22
N GLU A 67 2.27 -12.24 -21.49
CA GLU A 67 3.72 -12.17 -21.19
C GLU A 67 4.13 -12.35 -19.72
N MET A 68 3.45 -11.70 -18.77
CA MET A 68 3.74 -11.83 -17.33
C MET A 68 2.46 -11.82 -16.50
N ASP A 69 2.26 -12.85 -15.70
CA ASP A 69 1.07 -13.02 -14.86
C ASP A 69 1.10 -12.02 -13.67
N GLY A 70 -0.06 -11.57 -13.21
CA GLY A 70 -0.17 -10.76 -12.00
C GLY A 70 0.42 -11.43 -10.76
N PHE A 71 0.46 -12.76 -10.70
CA PHE A 71 1.19 -13.49 -9.64
C PHE A 71 2.69 -13.19 -9.67
N GLU A 72 3.30 -13.15 -10.85
CA GLU A 72 4.72 -12.82 -11.00
C GLU A 72 5.02 -11.37 -10.61
N VAL A 73 4.09 -10.45 -10.93
CA VAL A 73 4.16 -9.06 -10.46
C VAL A 73 4.15 -8.98 -8.94
N MET A 74 3.23 -9.70 -8.27
CA MET A 74 3.17 -9.74 -6.81
C MET A 74 4.45 -10.30 -6.19
N ALA A 75 4.99 -11.39 -6.76
CA ALA A 75 6.25 -11.98 -6.33
C ALA A 75 7.41 -10.98 -6.48
N ALA A 76 7.46 -10.22 -7.57
CA ALA A 76 8.46 -9.19 -7.83
C ALA A 76 8.31 -7.96 -6.91
N LEU A 77 7.09 -7.64 -6.48
CA LEU A 77 6.81 -6.54 -5.54
C LEU A 77 7.16 -6.88 -4.09
N ARG A 78 7.07 -8.16 -3.71
CA ARG A 78 7.35 -8.62 -2.33
C ARG A 78 8.71 -8.18 -1.76
N PRO A 79 9.85 -8.29 -2.47
CA PRO A 79 11.12 -7.78 -1.96
C PRO A 79 11.25 -6.24 -2.01
N VAL A 80 10.38 -5.56 -2.76
CA VAL A 80 10.40 -4.09 -2.93
C VAL A 80 9.63 -3.40 -1.81
N ILE A 81 8.54 -4.02 -1.35
CA ILE A 81 7.69 -3.48 -0.30
C ILE A 81 8.28 -3.87 1.06
N PRO A 82 8.64 -2.91 1.93
CA PRO A 82 9.15 -3.23 3.26
C PRO A 82 8.13 -4.06 4.06
N PRO A 83 8.55 -5.08 4.84
CA PRO A 83 7.64 -5.92 5.60
C PRO A 83 6.73 -5.16 6.58
N THR A 84 7.18 -4.01 7.05
CA THR A 84 6.46 -3.11 7.96
C THR A 84 5.48 -2.18 7.25
N THR A 85 5.51 -2.13 5.93
CA THR A 85 4.67 -1.25 5.11
C THR A 85 3.46 -2.01 4.59
N PHE A 86 2.27 -1.59 5.01
CA PHE A 86 1.03 -2.14 4.47
C PHE A 86 0.72 -1.48 3.11
N LEU A 87 1.10 -2.08 1.98
CA LEU A 87 0.66 -1.63 0.65
C LEU A 87 -0.43 -2.58 0.13
N PRO A 88 -1.70 -2.16 0.06
CA PRO A 88 -2.77 -3.01 -0.44
C PRO A 88 -2.66 -3.25 -1.95
N ILE A 89 -2.69 -4.52 -2.34
CA ILE A 89 -2.85 -4.98 -3.72
C ILE A 89 -4.26 -5.58 -3.83
N LEU A 90 -5.11 -4.92 -4.62
CA LEU A 90 -6.45 -5.34 -4.97
C LEU A 90 -6.39 -6.09 -6.31
N VAL A 91 -6.63 -7.39 -6.25
CA VAL A 91 -6.48 -8.26 -7.41
C VAL A 91 -7.76 -8.26 -8.25
N LEU A 92 -7.63 -8.11 -9.56
CA LEU A 92 -8.73 -8.17 -10.52
C LEU A 92 -8.70 -9.56 -11.18
N THR A 93 -9.82 -10.29 -11.14
CA THR A 93 -9.90 -11.65 -11.67
C THR A 93 -11.22 -11.90 -12.40
N ALA A 94 -11.16 -12.64 -13.50
CA ALA A 94 -12.35 -13.20 -14.16
C ALA A 94 -12.75 -14.56 -13.57
N ASP A 95 -11.85 -15.23 -12.84
CA ASP A 95 -12.08 -16.54 -12.26
C ASP A 95 -12.33 -16.48 -10.74
N MET A 96 -13.39 -17.16 -10.31
CA MET A 96 -13.83 -17.28 -8.92
C MET A 96 -13.42 -18.60 -8.25
N ARG A 97 -12.70 -19.48 -8.97
CA ARG A 97 -12.21 -20.74 -8.40
C ARG A 97 -11.44 -20.52 -7.11
N SER A 98 -11.71 -21.40 -6.14
CA SER A 98 -11.13 -21.35 -4.79
C SER A 98 -9.61 -21.41 -4.80
N GLU A 99 -9.01 -22.10 -5.78
CA GLU A 99 -7.58 -22.32 -5.90
C GLU A 99 -6.82 -21.04 -6.27
N SER A 100 -7.32 -20.26 -7.24
CA SER A 100 -6.76 -18.96 -7.62
C SER A 100 -6.88 -17.94 -6.48
N LYS A 101 -7.99 -17.98 -5.73
CA LYS A 101 -8.17 -17.13 -4.53
C LYS A 101 -7.18 -17.49 -3.42
N GLN A 102 -6.99 -18.78 -3.15
CA GLN A 102 -6.03 -19.25 -2.14
C GLN A 102 -4.60 -18.85 -2.51
N ARG A 103 -4.21 -19.00 -3.78
CA ARG A 103 -2.90 -18.56 -4.26
C ARG A 103 -2.72 -17.04 -4.12
N ALA A 104 -3.70 -16.24 -4.54
CA ALA A 104 -3.61 -14.79 -4.44
C ALA A 104 -3.44 -14.31 -2.99
N LEU A 105 -4.22 -14.88 -2.06
CA LEU A 105 -4.10 -14.56 -0.63
C LEU A 105 -2.74 -15.00 -0.06
N ALA A 106 -2.22 -16.16 -0.48
CA ALA A 106 -0.91 -16.65 -0.06
C ALA A 106 0.26 -15.79 -0.58
N GLU A 107 0.09 -15.18 -1.76
CA GLU A 107 1.09 -14.35 -2.42
C GLU A 107 1.04 -12.86 -2.03
N GLY A 108 0.07 -12.47 -1.18
CA GLY A 108 0.02 -11.14 -0.57
C GLY A 108 -1.11 -10.24 -1.05
N ALA A 109 -2.02 -10.73 -1.89
CA ALA A 109 -3.26 -10.02 -2.22
C ALA A 109 -4.07 -9.76 -0.94
N ARG A 110 -4.61 -8.55 -0.82
CA ARG A 110 -5.41 -8.16 0.35
C ARG A 110 -6.90 -8.36 0.12
N ASP A 111 -7.35 -8.22 -1.12
CA ASP A 111 -8.73 -8.44 -1.52
C ASP A 111 -8.78 -8.71 -3.03
N PHE A 112 -9.96 -9.10 -3.54
CA PHE A 112 -10.18 -9.38 -4.96
C PHE A 112 -11.47 -8.73 -5.47
N LEU A 113 -11.47 -8.36 -6.75
CA LEU A 113 -12.63 -7.92 -7.52
C LEU A 113 -12.89 -8.88 -8.67
N VAL A 114 -14.16 -9.22 -8.86
CA VAL A 114 -14.61 -10.09 -9.94
C VAL A 114 -14.96 -9.25 -11.15
N LYS A 115 -14.48 -9.63 -12.33
CA LYS A 115 -14.95 -9.07 -13.60
C LYS A 115 -16.34 -9.68 -13.93
N PRO A 116 -17.33 -8.89 -14.40
CA PRO A 116 -17.27 -7.47 -14.74
C PRO A 116 -17.33 -6.54 -13.53
N PHE A 117 -16.64 -5.39 -13.61
CA PHE A 117 -16.52 -4.47 -12.48
C PHE A 117 -17.83 -3.74 -12.15
N ASP A 118 -18.34 -3.92 -10.94
CA ASP A 118 -19.41 -3.10 -10.37
C ASP A 118 -18.82 -1.79 -9.78
N PRO A 119 -19.25 -0.59 -10.24
CA PRO A 119 -18.74 0.69 -9.74
C PRO A 119 -18.91 0.95 -8.25
N ILE A 120 -19.94 0.36 -7.63
CA ILE A 120 -20.19 0.45 -6.18
C ILE A 120 -19.21 -0.45 -5.46
N GLU A 121 -19.03 -1.69 -5.93
CA GLU A 121 -18.10 -2.63 -5.32
C GLU A 121 -16.66 -2.13 -5.39
N VAL A 122 -16.21 -1.68 -6.57
CA VAL A 122 -14.86 -1.11 -6.75
C VAL A 122 -14.62 0.03 -5.77
N ALA A 123 -15.56 0.98 -5.69
CA ALA A 123 -15.42 2.13 -4.81
C ALA A 123 -15.36 1.73 -3.32
N LEU A 124 -16.17 0.76 -2.90
CA LEU A 124 -16.21 0.29 -1.52
C LEU A 124 -14.90 -0.43 -1.14
N ARG A 125 -14.42 -1.34 -2.01
CA ARG A 125 -13.18 -2.10 -1.79
C ARG A 125 -11.97 -1.20 -1.71
N VAL A 126 -11.82 -0.28 -2.67
CA VAL A 126 -10.71 0.67 -2.71
C VAL A 126 -10.73 1.59 -1.48
N LYS A 127 -11.91 2.09 -1.10
CA LYS A 127 -12.05 2.92 0.10
C LYS A 127 -11.61 2.16 1.37
N ASN A 128 -12.11 0.95 1.60
CA ASN A 128 -11.77 0.16 2.80
C ASN A 128 -10.27 -0.17 2.89
N LEU A 129 -9.65 -0.49 1.75
CA LEU A 129 -8.21 -0.78 1.69
C LEU A 129 -7.38 0.47 1.96
N LEU A 130 -7.78 1.63 1.42
CA LEU A 130 -7.12 2.90 1.67
C LEU A 130 -7.32 3.42 3.09
N GLU A 131 -8.49 3.21 3.69
CA GLU A 131 -8.72 3.46 5.12
C GLU A 131 -7.73 2.66 5.97
N THR A 132 -7.56 1.37 5.66
CA THR A 132 -6.58 0.51 6.34
C THR A 132 -5.16 1.01 6.11
N ARG A 133 -4.80 1.41 4.88
CA ARG A 133 -3.51 2.01 4.55
C ARG A 133 -3.21 3.26 5.38
N MET A 134 -4.17 4.17 5.50
CA MET A 134 -4.05 5.39 6.29
C MET A 134 -3.75 5.05 7.75
N LEU A 135 -4.48 4.10 8.35
CA LEU A 135 -4.26 3.68 9.73
C LEU A 135 -2.85 3.09 9.96
N TYR A 136 -2.34 2.30 9.01
CA TYR A 136 -0.96 1.78 9.09
C TYR A 136 0.10 2.87 8.94
N LEU A 137 -0.14 3.87 8.09
CA LEU A 137 0.76 5.01 7.94
C LEU A 137 0.79 5.86 9.23
N ASP A 138 -0.38 6.14 9.81
CA ASP A 138 -0.51 6.88 11.06
C ASP A 138 0.20 6.13 12.20
N LEU A 139 -0.02 4.82 12.31
CA LEU A 139 0.64 3.99 13.32
C LEU A 139 2.16 3.99 13.13
N SER A 140 2.64 3.87 11.90
CA SER A 140 4.07 3.91 11.59
C SER A 140 4.69 5.26 11.97
N ALA A 141 4.00 6.37 11.68
CA ALA A 141 4.45 7.71 12.05
C ALA A 141 4.50 7.88 13.58
N GLN A 142 3.49 7.40 14.31
CA GLN A 142 3.46 7.43 15.77
C GLN A 142 4.59 6.60 16.38
N ASN A 143 4.83 5.39 15.87
CA ASN A 143 5.92 4.53 16.33
C ASN A 143 7.28 5.21 16.15
N ALA A 144 7.51 5.86 15.00
CA ALA A 144 8.76 6.60 14.75
C ALA A 144 8.97 7.74 15.77
N VAL A 145 7.90 8.47 16.12
CA VAL A 145 7.94 9.53 17.14
C VAL A 145 8.21 8.96 18.53
N LEU A 146 7.56 7.85 18.90
CA LEU A 146 7.76 7.19 20.19
C LEU A 146 9.18 6.66 20.33
N GLU A 147 9.71 5.99 19.30
CA GLU A 147 11.08 5.52 19.28
C GLU A 147 12.09 6.67 19.44
N GLN A 148 11.82 7.81 18.81
CA GLN A 148 12.68 8.99 18.94
C GLN A 148 12.70 9.51 20.39
N LYS A 149 11.53 9.62 21.02
CA LYS A 149 11.43 10.01 22.44
C LYS A 149 12.15 9.03 23.36
N VAL A 150 11.99 7.73 23.12
CA VAL A 150 12.70 6.70 23.90
C VAL A 150 14.21 6.87 23.76
N ARG A 151 14.72 7.05 22.53
CA ARG A 151 16.16 7.28 22.28
C ARG A 151 16.68 8.52 23.00
N GLU A 152 15.94 9.62 22.99
CA GLU A 152 16.32 10.87 23.67
C GLU A 152 16.37 10.68 25.20
N ARG A 153 15.35 10.07 25.79
CA ARG A 153 15.30 9.85 27.25
C ARG A 153 16.35 8.86 27.74
N THR A 154 16.67 7.82 26.96
CA THR A 154 17.76 6.90 27.28
C THR A 154 19.11 7.62 27.30
N LYS A 155 19.37 8.52 26.33
CA LYS A 155 20.61 9.32 26.31
C LYS A 155 20.72 10.27 27.51
N GLU A 156 19.62 10.95 27.86
CA GLU A 156 19.58 11.83 29.05
C GLU A 156 19.91 11.05 30.33
N LEU A 157 19.32 9.87 30.48
CA LEU A 157 19.53 9.01 31.65
C LEU A 157 20.98 8.50 31.74
N GLU A 158 21.56 8.09 30.62
CA GLU A 158 22.97 7.68 30.56
C GLU A 158 23.93 8.82 30.89
N ALA A 159 23.67 10.02 30.35
CA ALA A 159 24.48 11.20 30.64
C ALA A 159 24.41 11.55 32.14
N ALA A 160 23.22 11.59 32.73
CA ALA A 160 23.04 11.84 34.15
C ALA A 160 23.73 10.79 35.03
N LYS A 161 23.66 9.50 34.64
CA LYS A 161 24.36 8.41 35.35
C LYS A 161 25.88 8.59 35.28
N GLN A 162 26.42 8.95 34.12
CA GLN A 162 27.86 9.20 33.95
C GLN A 162 28.33 10.42 34.76
N GLU A 163 27.53 11.48 34.83
CA GLU A 163 27.81 12.67 35.65
C GLU A 163 27.97 12.29 37.13
N ILE A 164 27.02 11.51 37.66
CA ILE A 164 27.05 11.04 39.06
C ILE A 164 28.30 10.18 39.32
N LEU A 165 28.61 9.24 38.42
CA LEU A 165 29.81 8.40 38.52
C LEU A 165 31.11 9.21 38.55
N ARG A 166 31.20 10.29 37.76
CA ARG A 166 32.36 11.21 37.78
C ARG A 166 32.47 11.98 39.09
N LEU A 167 31.35 12.36 39.70
CA LEU A 167 31.35 13.06 40.99
C LEU A 167 31.78 12.15 42.15
N LEU A 168 31.44 10.85 42.09
CA LEU A 168 31.79 9.88 43.13
C LEU A 168 33.24 9.40 43.08
N THR A 169 33.89 9.45 41.92
CA THR A 169 35.29 9.00 41.74
C THR A 169 36.34 10.08 42.00
N ARG A 170 35.91 11.31 42.34
CA ARG A 170 36.78 12.47 42.56
C ARG A 170 37.11 12.73 44.04
N TRP A 171 36.75 11.81 44.94
CA TRP A 171 37.03 11.85 46.38
C TRP A 171 37.94 10.69 46.79
#